data_AF-A0A345QTT9-F1
#
_entry.id   AF-A0A345QTT9-F1
#
_cell.length_a   1.000
_cell.length_b   1.000
_cell.length_c   1.000
_cell.angle_alpha   90.00
_cell.angle_beta   90.00
_cell.angle_gamma   90.00
#
_symmetry.space_group_name_H-M   'P 1'
#
loop_
_entity.id
_entity.type
_entity.pdbx_description
1 polymer ?
#
loop_
_entity_poly.entity_id
_entity_poly.type
_entity_poly.pdbx_seq_one_letter_code
_entity_poly.pdbx_strand_id
1 'polypeptide(L)' 'MNVLVVLIPVSLVLGAVGLIAFLWTVRSDQYDDALGNAARILLDDDNNKPADSEN' A
#
# COMPACT_ATOMS: atom_id res chain seq x y z
N MET A 1 4.55 -26.26 -31.80
CA MET A 1 5.47 -26.41 -30.64
C MET A 1 6.46 -25.24 -30.49
N ASN A 2 6.13 -24.03 -30.97
CA ASN A 2 7.00 -22.85 -30.89
C ASN A 2 6.54 -21.83 -29.82
N VAL A 3 5.25 -21.85 -29.47
CA VAL A 3 4.66 -20.87 -28.55
C VAL A 3 5.21 -21.01 -27.13
N LEU A 4 5.55 -22.22 -26.69
CA LEU A 4 6.14 -22.46 -25.37
C LEU A 4 7.50 -21.76 -25.21
N VAL A 5 8.27 -21.65 -26.29
CA VAL A 5 9.56 -20.95 -26.30
C VAL A 5 9.40 -19.46 -26.00
N VAL A 6 8.24 -18.87 -26.32
CA VAL A 6 7.91 -17.48 -26.00
C VAL A 6 7.21 -17.38 -24.66
N LEU A 7 6.27 -18.27 -24.35
CA LEU A 7 5.47 -18.19 -23.13
C LEU A 7 6.28 -18.44 -21.86
N ILE A 8 7.26 -19.36 -21.89
CA ILE A 8 8.12 -19.64 -20.74
C ILE A 8 8.89 -18.39 -20.30
N PRO A 9 9.71 -17.73 -21.15
CA PRO A 9 10.43 -16.53 -20.74
C PRO A 9 9.49 -15.38 -20.39
N VAL A 10 8.36 -15.21 -21.10
CA VAL A 10 7.36 -14.19 -20.78
C VAL A 10 6.78 -14.41 -19.37
N SER A 11 6.43 -15.64 -19.01
CA SER A 11 5.93 -15.97 -17.67
C SER A 11 6.97 -15.75 -16.56
N LEU A 12 8.23 -16.07 -16.83
CA LEU A 12 9.33 -15.85 -15.89
C LEU A 12 9.57 -14.36 -15.66
N VAL A 13 9.54 -13.55 -16.72
CA VAL A 13 9.66 -12.09 -16.61
C VAL A 13 8.48 -11.50 -15.84
N LEU A 14 7.25 -11.90 -16.15
CA LEU A 14 6.06 -11.46 -15.42
C LEU A 14 6.13 -11.83 -13.93
N GLY A 15 6.54 -13.06 -13.61
CA GLY A 15 6.73 -13.51 -12.24
C GLY A 15 7.83 -12.72 -11.52
N ALA A 16 8.96 -12.48 -12.18
CA ALA A 16 10.06 -11.70 -11.62
C ALA A 16 9.67 -10.24 -11.36
N VAL A 17 8.96 -9.60 -12.29
CA VAL A 17 8.43 -8.24 -12.12
C VAL A 17 7.48 -8.17 -10.93
N GLY A 18 6.54 -9.12 -10.83
CA GLY A 18 5.63 -9.20 -9.68
C GLY A 18 6.37 -9.37 -8.35
N LEU A 19 7.39 -10.23 -8.31
CA LEU A 19 8.20 -10.45 -7.13
C LEU A 19 9.00 -9.20 -6.72
N ILE A 20 9.65 -8.53 -7.68
CA ILE A 20 10.39 -7.29 -7.43
C ILE A 20 9.43 -6.20 -6.91
N ALA A 21 8.27 -6.04 -7.54
CA ALA A 21 7.27 -5.09 -7.10
C ALA A 21 6.81 -5.39 -5.67
N PHE A 22 6.51 -6.65 -5.34
CA PHE A 22 6.14 -7.08 -3.99
C PHE A 22 7.23 -6.80 -2.95
N LEU A 23 8.50 -7.12 -3.26
CA LEU A 23 9.60 -6.83 -2.34
C LEU A 23 9.81 -5.32 -2.15
N TRP A 24 9.59 -4.52 -3.21
CA TRP A 24 9.62 -3.07 -3.14
C TRP A 24 8.49 -2.51 -2.26
N THR A 25 7.26 -3.02 -2.35
CA THR A 25 6.16 -2.56 -1.48
C THR A 25 6.43 -2.85 -0.02
N VAL A 26 6.93 -4.05 0.30
CA VAL A 26 7.29 -4.44 1.67
C VAL A 26 8.43 -3.58 2.21
N ARG A 27 9.44 -3.27 1.39
CA ARG A 27 10.58 -2.45 1.81
C ARG A 27 10.24 -0.97 1.98
N SER A 28 9.22 -0.46 1.28
CA SER A 28 8.94 0.99 1.22
C SER A 28 8.23 1.54 2.46
N ASP A 29 8.20 0.81 3.58
CA ASP A 29 7.58 1.22 4.86
C ASP A 29 6.12 1.73 4.73
N GLN A 30 5.45 1.40 3.63
CA GLN A 30 4.07 1.86 3.34
C GLN A 30 3.03 1.25 4.29
N TYR A 31 3.44 0.33 5.15
CA TYR A 31 2.58 -0.32 6.14
C TYR A 31 2.81 0.21 7.56
N ASP A 32 3.80 1.08 7.79
CA ASP A 32 4.17 1.53 9.14
C ASP A 32 3.07 2.41 9.76
N ASP A 33 2.35 3.18 8.94
CA ASP A 33 1.26 4.06 9.37
C ASP A 33 -0.14 3.58 8.94
N ALA A 34 -0.31 2.28 8.66
CA ALA A 34 -1.64 1.72 8.42
C ALA A 34 -2.54 1.80 9.67
N LEU A 35 -1.94 1.68 10.87
CA LEU A 35 -2.64 1.75 12.15
C LEU A 35 -3.02 3.18 12.56
N GLY A 36 -2.16 4.17 12.29
CA GLY A 36 -2.45 5.58 12.61
C GLY A 36 -3.59 6.17 11.77
N ASN A 37 -3.68 5.78 10.50
CA ASN A 37 -4.80 6.15 9.62
C ASN A 37 -6.15 5.57 10.12
N ALA A 38 -6.17 4.32 10.58
CA ALA A 38 -7.37 3.69 11.13
C ALA A 38 -7.78 4.28 12.49
N ALA A 39 -6.81 4.71 13.31
CA ALA A 39 -7.12 5.43 14.55
C ALA A 39 -7.76 6.80 14.27
N ARG A 40 -7.27 7.52 13.25
CA ARG A 40 -7.76 8.87 12.91
C ARG A 40 -9.21 8.89 12.42
N ILE A 41 -9.64 7.91 11.62
CA ILE A 41 -11.03 7.85 11.14
C ILE A 41 -12.06 7.61 12.26
N LEU A 42 -11.65 7.01 13.38
CA LEU A 42 -12.51 6.83 14.56
C LEU A 42 -12.52 8.05 15.48
N LEU A 43 -11.47 8.88 15.43
CA LEU A 43 -11.26 10.05 16.30
C LEU A 43 -11.65 11.38 15.65
N ASP A 44 -11.92 11.40 14.34
CA ASP A 44 -12.22 12.63 13.57
C ASP A 44 -13.56 13.28 13.96
N ASP A 45 -14.47 12.55 14.63
CA ASP A 45 -15.79 13.08 15.02
C ASP A 45 -15.73 13.91 16.34
N ASP A 46 -14.72 13.68 17.19
CA ASP A 46 -14.66 14.30 18.53
C ASP A 46 -13.91 15.65 18.56
N ASN A 47 -13.08 15.96 17.53
CA ASN A 47 -12.19 17.14 17.54
C ASN A 47 -12.76 18.38 16.81
N ASN A 48 -13.97 18.33 16.27
CA ASN A 48 -14.62 19.49 15.63
C ASN A 48 -15.48 20.33 16.58
N LYS A 49 -15.15 20.39 17.88
CA LYS A 49 -15.71 21.42 18.76
C LYS A 49 -14.84 22.68 18.65
N PRO A 50 -15.30 23.77 18.00
CA PRO A 50 -14.60 25.04 18.10
C PRO A 50 -14.53 25.39 19.58
N ALA A 51 -13.31 25.58 20.09
CA ALA A 51 -13.09 26.09 21.42
C ALA A 51 -13.83 27.43 21.51
N ASP A 52 -14.87 27.44 22.34
CA ASP A 52 -15.61 28.63 22.68
C ASP A 52 -14.60 29.69 23.12
N SER A 53 -14.49 30.75 22.31
CA SER A 53 -13.63 31.87 22.56
C SER A 53 -14.28 32.72 23.66
N GLU A 54 -14.08 32.32 24.92
CA GLU A 54 -14.27 33.21 26.06
C GLU A 54 -13.10 34.21 26.11
N ASN A 55 -13.36 35.43 25.63
CA ASN A 55 -12.84 36.70 26.17
C ASN A 55 -13.76 37.84 25.73
#